data_AF-A0A6J4N2X8-F1
#
_entry.id   AF-A0A6J4N2X8-F1
#
_cell.length_a   1.000
_cell.length_b   1.000
_cell.length_c   1.000
_cell.angle_alpha   90.00
_cell.angle_beta   90.00
_cell.angle_gamma   90.00
#
_symmetry.space_group_name_H-M   'P 1'
#
loop_
_entity.id
_entity.type
_entity.pdbx_description
1 polymer ?
#
loop_
_entity_poly.entity_id
_entity_poly.type
_entity_poly.pdbx_seq_one_letter_code
_entity_poly.pdbx_strand_id
1 'polypeptide(L)'
;MSDAHGSDQGPLEPIGYPAGATPSAAEPNRRRRRWPFLLLAVALLAAAGVAGVLWVRDDGGAGDYPDAWDPRVEEYVEVVEDERDLEFDHPVYVDFLTEEEFEKRVTADEEDLTDEDREEIEQVTGVFRALGLIGSDVDLFETMNELQQAGVVGYYSHDDKRIRMRGTELTPDVESTLVHELTHALQDQHFDLAKRVEELEETDDSAAESAFDAIVEGDARRIETAWREELSEEDRKALDDSQADQLEDFEADSKDIPDVLETLMAAPYAFGEALLEVATQQGGDEAVDALFESPPTNEEHQLDPWSLIEDNEEAIEVPEPELAEGEDKFDQDPFGALGWLVVLAERLPAKQAFVAADGWGGDAYVAFERDDVSCIRVNYRADSAKDLDEMETALTDWAEAGPAGAAKVRVDGSMLVFESCEPGPDAPTTADGGSKDAVSLALSRTYLSATLVDSGFDSSQARCSADRLVREFTIEELNSPTTEQERVQEVVGPCLT
;
A
#
# COMPACT_ATOMS: atom_id res chain seq x y z
N MET A 1 -2.74 68.02 17.50
CA MET A 1 -2.45 66.61 17.16
C MET A 1 -1.90 66.65 15.74
N SER A 2 -0.59 66.41 15.63
CA SER A 2 0.34 66.65 14.51
C SER A 2 -0.14 66.12 13.15
N ASP A 3 -0.07 66.84 12.03
CA ASP A 3 1.10 67.13 11.15
C ASP A 3 1.89 65.85 10.75
N ALA A 4 2.29 65.54 9.51
CA ALA A 4 2.11 66.09 8.17
C ALA A 4 2.80 65.13 7.14
N HIS A 5 2.55 65.35 5.84
CA HIS A 5 3.44 65.08 4.68
C HIS A 5 3.60 63.65 4.11
N GLY A 6 3.57 63.61 2.77
CA GLY A 6 3.98 62.48 1.93
C GLY A 6 5.37 62.64 1.31
N SER A 7 5.77 61.60 0.57
CA SER A 7 6.92 61.48 -0.36
C SER A 7 6.73 60.13 -1.06
N ASP A 8 6.51 60.02 -2.37
CA ASP A 8 7.45 60.18 -3.49
C ASP A 8 8.80 59.48 -3.28
N GLN A 9 8.98 58.29 -3.88
CA GLN A 9 10.26 57.77 -4.37
C GLN A 9 10.01 56.87 -5.59
N GLY A 10 10.79 57.12 -6.66
CA GLY A 10 10.70 56.51 -7.98
C GLY A 10 11.33 55.11 -8.11
N PRO A 11 11.64 54.67 -9.35
CA PRO A 11 11.95 53.29 -9.67
C PRO A 11 13.41 52.96 -9.33
N LEU A 12 13.63 51.79 -8.72
CA LEU A 12 14.95 51.22 -8.55
C LEU A 12 15.21 50.18 -9.64
N GLU A 13 16.15 50.51 -10.51
CA GLU A 13 16.82 49.64 -11.48
C GLU A 13 17.68 48.54 -10.79
N PRO A 14 18.08 47.49 -11.54
CA PRO A 14 18.46 46.19 -10.99
C PRO A 14 19.88 46.16 -10.43
N ILE A 15 20.05 45.52 -9.27
CA ILE A 15 21.35 45.20 -8.70
C ILE A 15 21.76 43.84 -9.24
N GLY A 16 22.71 43.83 -10.17
CA GLY A 16 23.35 42.61 -10.66
C GLY A 16 24.17 41.93 -9.56
N TYR A 17 24.05 40.60 -9.49
CA TYR A 17 24.95 39.73 -8.74
C TYR A 17 25.81 38.90 -9.70
N PRO A 18 27.06 38.58 -9.30
CA PRO A 18 28.10 38.11 -10.19
C PRO A 18 27.96 36.63 -10.55
N ALA A 19 28.47 36.29 -11.74
CA ALA A 19 28.75 34.92 -12.14
C ALA A 19 29.86 34.31 -11.28
N GLY A 20 29.65 33.06 -10.86
CA GLY A 20 30.72 32.10 -10.56
C GLY A 20 30.99 31.80 -9.08
N ALA A 21 30.33 30.77 -8.57
CA ALA A 21 30.94 29.73 -7.74
C ALA A 21 29.96 28.54 -7.68
N THR A 22 30.32 27.43 -8.32
CA THR A 22 29.68 26.13 -8.11
C THR A 22 29.85 25.72 -6.64
N PRO A 23 28.77 25.50 -5.87
CA PRO A 23 28.87 24.64 -4.72
C PRO A 23 29.18 23.23 -5.22
N SER A 24 30.25 22.63 -4.69
CA SER A 24 30.36 21.17 -4.65
C SER A 24 29.02 20.66 -4.13
N ALA A 25 28.36 19.77 -4.87
CA ALA A 25 27.27 18.98 -4.34
C ALA A 25 27.79 18.35 -3.04
N ALA A 26 27.34 18.88 -1.91
CA ALA A 26 27.29 18.09 -0.71
C ALA A 26 26.32 16.97 -1.04
N GLU A 27 26.73 15.74 -0.79
CA GLU A 27 25.83 14.58 -0.84
C GLU A 27 24.57 14.96 -0.06
N PRO A 28 23.37 14.85 -0.66
CA PRO A 28 22.15 15.04 0.10
C PRO A 28 22.20 14.04 1.26
N ASN A 29 22.07 14.54 2.49
CA ASN A 29 21.70 13.68 3.61
C ASN A 29 20.37 13.05 3.19
N ARG A 30 20.38 11.78 2.76
CA ARG A 30 19.17 10.99 2.62
C ARG A 30 18.55 10.93 4.00
N ARG A 31 17.45 11.66 4.22
CA ARG A 31 16.59 11.39 5.37
C ARG A 31 15.90 10.05 5.08
N ARG A 32 15.78 9.22 6.10
CA ARG A 32 15.19 7.89 5.99
C ARG A 32 13.72 8.01 5.57
N ARG A 33 13.32 7.20 4.59
CA ARG A 33 11.92 7.04 4.19
C ARG A 33 11.18 6.34 5.33
N ARG A 34 9.99 6.81 5.72
CA ARG A 34 9.23 6.28 6.85
C ARG A 34 7.93 5.66 6.36
N TRP A 35 8.01 4.41 5.94
CA TRP A 35 6.85 3.62 5.51
C TRP A 35 6.24 2.91 6.73
N PRO A 36 4.94 2.53 6.69
CA PRO A 36 4.43 1.56 7.65
C PRO A 36 5.36 0.36 7.64
N PHE A 37 5.76 -0.11 8.81
CA PHE A 37 6.91 -1.01 8.97
C PHE A 37 6.91 -2.22 8.01
N LEU A 38 5.72 -2.76 7.72
CA LEU A 38 5.54 -3.92 6.84
C LEU A 38 5.62 -3.61 5.35
N LEU A 39 5.39 -2.37 4.94
CA LEU A 39 5.58 -1.92 3.57
C LEU A 39 7.02 -1.41 3.33
N LEU A 40 7.77 -1.10 4.39
CA LEU A 40 9.18 -0.68 4.32
C LEU A 40 10.07 -1.70 3.60
N ALA A 41 9.86 -3.01 3.84
CA ALA A 41 10.60 -4.07 3.13
C ALA A 41 10.32 -4.08 1.61
N VAL A 42 9.11 -3.73 1.21
CA VAL A 42 8.69 -3.62 -0.20
C VAL A 42 9.32 -2.37 -0.84
N ALA A 43 9.31 -1.24 -0.13
CA ALA A 43 9.85 0.02 -0.61
C ALA A 43 11.38 0.08 -0.68
N LEU A 44 12.09 -0.53 0.28
CA LEU A 44 13.56 -0.52 0.31
C LEU A 44 14.15 -1.16 -0.96
N LEU A 45 13.44 -2.11 -1.57
CA LEU A 45 13.91 -2.85 -2.73
C LEU A 45 13.39 -2.31 -4.05
N ALA A 46 12.16 -1.78 -4.09
CA ALA A 46 11.68 -0.98 -5.21
C ALA A 46 12.56 0.27 -5.43
N ALA A 47 12.96 0.94 -4.33
CA ALA A 47 13.84 2.11 -4.40
C ALA A 47 15.29 1.74 -4.81
N ALA A 48 15.80 0.56 -4.45
CA ALA A 48 17.15 0.13 -4.84
C ALA A 48 17.22 -0.28 -6.32
N GLY A 49 16.20 -0.96 -6.86
CA GLY A 49 16.08 -1.28 -8.29
C GLY A 49 15.97 -0.02 -9.16
N VAL A 50 15.20 0.98 -8.72
CA VAL A 50 15.06 2.27 -9.41
C VAL A 50 16.29 3.18 -9.21
N ALA A 51 16.89 3.23 -8.02
CA ALA A 51 18.06 4.06 -7.75
C ALA A 51 19.37 3.55 -8.39
N GLY A 52 19.50 2.23 -8.62
CA GLY A 52 20.60 1.64 -9.42
C GLY A 52 20.69 2.23 -10.83
N VAL A 53 19.58 2.76 -11.35
CA VAL A 53 19.48 3.43 -12.66
C VAL A 53 20.04 4.87 -12.63
N LEU A 54 20.15 5.53 -11.47
CA LEU A 54 20.66 6.91 -11.37
C LEU A 54 22.13 7.05 -11.86
N TRP A 55 22.87 5.94 -11.96
CA TRP A 55 24.24 5.92 -12.51
C TRP A 55 24.32 5.56 -14.00
N VAL A 56 23.28 4.99 -14.59
CA VAL A 56 23.16 4.86 -16.05
C VAL A 56 22.43 6.12 -16.54
N ARG A 57 23.19 7.20 -16.72
CA ARG A 57 22.75 8.34 -17.54
C ARG A 57 22.33 7.82 -18.90
N ASP A 58 21.04 7.63 -19.12
CA ASP A 58 20.48 7.83 -20.44
C ASP A 58 20.44 9.36 -20.65
N ASP A 59 20.99 9.83 -21.76
CA ASP A 59 21.28 11.26 -22.01
C ASP A 59 20.01 12.13 -22.22
N GLY A 60 18.81 11.60 -21.94
CA GLY A 60 17.55 12.35 -21.89
C GLY A 60 17.35 12.93 -20.50
N GLY A 61 17.75 14.19 -20.30
CA GLY A 61 17.59 14.85 -18.99
C GLY A 61 16.12 14.92 -18.56
N ALA A 62 15.89 14.90 -17.24
CA ALA A 62 14.61 15.25 -16.63
C ALA A 62 14.04 16.52 -17.31
N GLY A 63 12.93 16.35 -18.03
CA GLY A 63 12.24 17.42 -18.76
C GLY A 63 12.25 17.35 -20.30
N ASP A 64 12.72 16.27 -20.93
CA ASP A 64 12.50 16.03 -22.36
C ASP A 64 11.35 15.03 -22.54
N TYR A 65 10.21 15.48 -23.05
CA TYR A 65 9.04 14.66 -23.37
C TYR A 65 8.97 14.44 -24.88
N PRO A 66 8.44 13.30 -25.37
CA PRO A 66 8.32 13.09 -26.81
C PRO A 66 7.34 14.09 -27.45
N ASP A 67 7.63 14.53 -28.68
CA ASP A 67 6.77 15.45 -29.44
C ASP A 67 5.38 14.85 -29.77
N ALA A 68 5.25 13.52 -29.74
CA ALA A 68 4.04 12.76 -30.02
C ALA A 68 4.07 11.39 -29.32
N TRP A 69 2.91 10.83 -29.05
CA TRP A 69 2.77 9.46 -28.53
C TRP A 69 3.32 8.42 -29.52
N ASP A 70 3.73 7.27 -28.99
CA ASP A 70 3.96 6.09 -29.84
C ASP A 70 2.60 5.69 -30.45
N PRO A 71 2.49 5.53 -31.79
CA PRO A 71 1.23 5.14 -32.41
C PRO A 71 0.64 3.81 -31.89
N ARG A 72 1.44 2.98 -31.22
CA ARG A 72 0.97 1.75 -30.56
C ARG A 72 0.20 2.00 -29.26
N VAL A 73 0.36 3.17 -28.65
CA VAL A 73 -0.25 3.47 -27.33
C VAL A 73 -1.39 4.49 -27.40
N GLU A 74 -1.55 5.18 -28.55
CA GLU A 74 -2.55 6.24 -28.72
C GLU A 74 -3.98 5.81 -28.34
N GLU A 75 -4.39 4.57 -28.64
CA GLU A 75 -5.75 4.12 -28.30
C GLU A 75 -5.97 3.97 -26.78
N TYR A 76 -4.94 3.59 -26.03
CA TYR A 76 -5.02 3.47 -24.57
C TYR A 76 -4.92 4.82 -23.87
N VAL A 77 -4.24 5.79 -24.49
CA VAL A 77 -4.24 7.19 -24.03
C VAL A 77 -5.67 7.74 -24.06
N GLU A 78 -6.38 7.56 -25.18
CA GLU A 78 -7.77 8.02 -25.31
C GLU A 78 -8.68 7.37 -24.25
N VAL A 79 -8.51 6.07 -23.97
CA VAL A 79 -9.24 5.36 -22.90
C VAL A 79 -8.97 6.00 -21.53
N VAL A 80 -7.69 6.18 -21.18
CA VAL A 80 -7.31 6.71 -19.85
C VAL A 80 -7.83 8.14 -19.68
N GLU A 81 -7.80 8.97 -20.73
CA GLU A 81 -8.36 10.32 -20.68
C GLU A 81 -9.88 10.31 -20.50
N ASP A 82 -10.59 9.46 -21.26
CA ASP A 82 -12.05 9.36 -21.21
C ASP A 82 -12.55 8.81 -19.86
N GLU A 83 -11.88 7.80 -19.29
CA GLU A 83 -12.25 7.17 -18.01
C GLU A 83 -11.91 8.03 -16.79
N ARG A 84 -10.89 8.90 -16.87
CA ARG A 84 -10.53 9.84 -15.80
C ARG A 84 -11.19 11.21 -15.91
N ASP A 85 -11.78 11.55 -17.05
CA ASP A 85 -12.20 12.92 -17.42
C ASP A 85 -11.06 13.95 -17.24
N LEU A 86 -9.82 13.53 -17.56
CA LEU A 86 -8.58 14.31 -17.47
C LEU A 86 -7.77 14.13 -18.76
N GLU A 87 -7.16 15.20 -19.27
CA GLU A 87 -6.32 15.15 -20.48
C GLU A 87 -4.83 15.07 -20.10
N PHE A 88 -4.00 14.36 -20.86
CA PHE A 88 -2.54 14.44 -20.70
C PHE A 88 -2.04 15.81 -21.16
N ASP A 89 -1.22 16.47 -20.32
CA ASP A 89 -0.55 17.72 -20.66
C ASP A 89 0.53 17.51 -21.75
N HIS A 90 1.18 16.35 -21.73
CA HIS A 90 2.16 15.95 -22.75
C HIS A 90 2.31 14.42 -22.86
N PRO A 91 2.80 13.93 -24.02
CA PRO A 91 3.20 12.53 -24.16
C PRO A 91 4.30 12.11 -23.18
N VAL A 92 4.37 10.83 -22.84
CA VAL A 92 5.51 10.20 -22.14
C VAL A 92 6.14 9.11 -22.99
N TYR A 93 7.41 8.79 -22.71
CA TYR A 93 8.06 7.67 -23.38
C TYR A 93 7.53 6.35 -22.83
N VAL A 94 7.27 5.39 -23.73
CA VAL A 94 6.93 4.01 -23.41
C VAL A 94 7.99 3.07 -23.98
N ASP A 95 8.82 2.52 -23.11
CA ASP A 95 9.91 1.62 -23.48
C ASP A 95 9.47 0.16 -23.33
N PHE A 96 9.44 -0.58 -24.43
CA PHE A 96 9.19 -2.03 -24.43
C PHE A 96 10.53 -2.76 -24.34
N LEU A 97 10.77 -3.45 -23.23
CA LEU A 97 12.06 -4.02 -22.88
C LEU A 97 12.08 -5.54 -23.10
N THR A 98 13.24 -6.07 -23.46
CA THR A 98 13.44 -7.52 -23.40
C THR A 98 13.46 -8.00 -21.94
N GLU A 99 13.20 -9.28 -21.71
CA GLU A 99 13.22 -9.89 -20.37
C GLU A 99 14.49 -9.52 -19.58
N GLU A 100 15.67 -9.72 -20.17
CA GLU A 100 16.97 -9.42 -19.55
C GLU A 100 17.15 -7.92 -19.23
N GLU A 101 16.60 -7.04 -20.07
CA GLU A 101 16.67 -5.59 -19.85
C GLU A 101 15.68 -5.13 -18.77
N PHE A 102 14.55 -5.81 -18.64
CA PHE A 102 13.52 -5.52 -17.64
C PHE A 102 13.94 -6.04 -16.26
N GLU A 103 14.38 -7.29 -16.17
CA GLU A 103 14.87 -7.93 -14.93
C GLU A 103 15.94 -7.07 -14.25
N LYS A 104 16.91 -6.57 -15.03
CA LYS A 104 17.97 -5.69 -14.53
C LYS A 104 17.46 -4.36 -13.93
N ARG A 105 16.25 -3.94 -14.26
CA ARG A 105 15.66 -2.68 -13.79
C ARG A 105 14.77 -2.84 -12.56
N VAL A 106 14.21 -4.03 -12.35
CA VAL A 106 13.27 -4.31 -11.25
C VAL A 106 13.90 -5.12 -10.12
N THR A 107 15.19 -5.45 -10.23
CA THR A 107 15.95 -6.15 -9.18
C THR A 107 17.12 -5.30 -8.70
N ALA A 108 17.51 -5.51 -7.45
CA ALA A 108 18.68 -4.88 -6.85
C ALA A 108 19.84 -5.88 -6.74
N ASP A 109 21.05 -5.46 -7.13
CA ASP A 109 22.26 -6.25 -6.93
C ASP A 109 22.77 -6.09 -5.49
N GLU A 110 23.05 -7.20 -4.80
CA GLU A 110 23.57 -7.18 -3.43
C GLU A 110 24.90 -6.39 -3.35
N GLU A 111 25.71 -6.39 -4.42
CA GLU A 111 26.99 -5.66 -4.46
C GLU A 111 26.82 -4.13 -4.37
N ASP A 112 25.63 -3.61 -4.70
CA ASP A 112 25.32 -2.18 -4.66
C ASP A 112 24.85 -1.72 -3.26
N LEU A 113 24.58 -2.65 -2.34
CA LEU A 113 24.17 -2.34 -0.96
C LEU A 113 25.33 -1.80 -0.13
N THR A 114 25.08 -0.67 0.53
CA THR A 114 25.99 -0.11 1.54
C THR A 114 25.93 -0.89 2.85
N ASP A 115 26.88 -0.63 3.75
CA ASP A 115 26.85 -1.23 5.09
C ASP A 115 25.59 -0.82 5.89
N GLU A 116 25.06 0.40 5.65
CA GLU A 116 23.82 0.88 6.29
C GLU A 116 22.58 0.15 5.72
N ASP A 117 22.52 -0.05 4.40
CA ASP A 117 21.39 -0.79 3.78
C ASP A 117 21.33 -2.23 4.30
N ARG A 118 22.48 -2.86 4.51
CA ARG A 118 22.57 -4.23 5.05
C ARG A 118 22.09 -4.30 6.49
N GLU A 119 22.51 -3.34 7.32
CA GLU A 119 22.06 -3.25 8.71
C GLU A 119 20.53 -3.04 8.78
N GLU A 120 19.98 -2.20 7.91
CA GLU A 120 18.53 -1.97 7.82
C GLU A 120 17.78 -3.23 7.36
N ILE A 121 18.26 -3.93 6.33
CA ILE A 121 17.68 -5.20 5.88
C ILE A 121 17.71 -6.24 7.00
N GLU A 122 18.82 -6.36 7.74
CA GLU A 122 18.93 -7.26 8.89
C GLU A 122 17.93 -6.89 10.00
N GLN A 123 17.81 -5.61 10.33
CA GLN A 123 16.86 -5.10 11.33
C GLN A 123 15.41 -5.40 10.93
N VAL A 124 15.02 -5.09 9.69
CA VAL A 124 13.69 -5.34 9.14
C VAL A 124 13.38 -6.83 9.09
N THR A 125 14.33 -7.65 8.62
CA THR A 125 14.21 -9.12 8.61
C THR A 125 13.93 -9.65 10.02
N GLY A 126 14.66 -9.17 11.03
CA GLY A 126 14.47 -9.57 12.41
C GLY A 126 13.08 -9.22 12.95
N VAL A 127 12.53 -8.06 12.59
CA VAL A 127 11.16 -7.69 12.98
C VAL A 127 10.11 -8.50 12.23
N PHE A 128 10.27 -8.78 10.93
CA PHE A 128 9.36 -9.67 10.20
C PHE A 128 9.30 -11.07 10.86
N ARG A 129 10.43 -11.59 11.34
CA ARG A 129 10.50 -12.82 12.13
C ARG A 129 9.86 -12.66 13.51
N ALA A 130 10.07 -11.53 14.18
CA ALA A 130 9.42 -11.20 15.46
C ALA A 130 7.89 -11.18 15.34
N LEU A 131 7.39 -10.64 14.22
CA LEU A 131 5.97 -10.60 13.86
C LEU A 131 5.47 -11.89 13.23
N GLY A 132 6.29 -12.94 13.15
CA GLY A 132 5.89 -14.25 12.66
C GLY A 132 5.53 -14.32 11.18
N LEU A 133 5.90 -13.31 10.40
CA LEU A 133 5.55 -13.18 8.98
C LEU A 133 6.45 -14.06 8.10
N ILE A 134 7.72 -14.23 8.48
CA ILE A 134 8.67 -15.05 7.75
C ILE A 134 9.40 -16.04 8.68
N GLY A 135 9.90 -17.13 8.09
CA GLY A 135 10.73 -18.12 8.78
C GLY A 135 12.15 -17.63 9.06
N SER A 136 12.89 -18.36 9.92
CA SER A 136 14.30 -18.06 10.20
C SER A 136 15.23 -18.37 9.02
N ASP A 137 14.75 -19.14 8.06
CA ASP A 137 15.44 -19.55 6.83
C ASP A 137 15.21 -18.61 5.64
N VAL A 138 14.30 -17.64 5.76
CA VAL A 138 14.00 -16.66 4.71
C VAL A 138 15.07 -15.57 4.70
N ASP A 139 15.64 -15.33 3.52
CA ASP A 139 16.43 -14.15 3.18
C ASP A 139 15.50 -13.11 2.57
N LEU A 140 15.14 -12.08 3.35
CA LEU A 140 14.14 -11.11 2.94
C LEU A 140 14.57 -10.31 1.70
N PHE A 141 15.86 -10.06 1.52
CA PHE A 141 16.37 -9.33 0.34
C PHE A 141 16.21 -10.16 -0.93
N GLU A 142 16.67 -11.42 -0.91
CA GLU A 142 16.57 -12.33 -2.05
C GLU A 142 15.09 -12.61 -2.39
N THR A 143 14.28 -12.94 -1.39
CA THR A 143 12.85 -13.25 -1.58
C THR A 143 12.05 -12.09 -2.17
N MET A 144 12.35 -10.84 -1.77
CA MET A 144 11.66 -9.68 -2.32
C MET A 144 12.15 -9.29 -3.72
N ASN A 145 13.41 -9.58 -4.07
CA ASN A 145 13.88 -9.49 -5.46
C ASN A 145 13.16 -10.54 -6.34
N GLU A 146 13.03 -11.78 -5.86
CA GLU A 146 12.27 -12.84 -6.55
C GLU A 146 10.81 -12.42 -6.74
N LEU A 147 10.18 -11.84 -5.71
CA LEU A 147 8.80 -11.38 -5.78
C LEU A 147 8.59 -10.28 -6.84
N GLN A 148 9.47 -9.28 -6.88
CA GLN A 148 9.41 -8.21 -7.88
C GLN A 148 9.65 -8.74 -9.30
N GLN A 149 10.61 -9.65 -9.46
CA GLN A 149 10.88 -10.30 -10.73
C GLN A 149 9.67 -11.10 -11.22
N ALA A 150 8.99 -11.83 -10.34
CA ALA A 150 7.81 -12.60 -10.71
C ALA A 150 6.58 -11.71 -11.01
N GLY A 151 6.34 -10.68 -10.19
CA GLY A 151 5.08 -9.93 -10.21
C GLY A 151 5.02 -8.69 -11.11
N VAL A 152 6.14 -7.99 -11.33
CA VAL A 152 6.11 -6.66 -11.99
C VAL A 152 6.19 -6.78 -13.50
N VAL A 153 5.14 -6.39 -14.23
CA VAL A 153 5.08 -6.46 -15.71
C VAL A 153 5.27 -5.10 -16.38
N GLY A 154 4.98 -4.01 -15.69
CA GLY A 154 5.20 -2.65 -16.13
C GLY A 154 5.49 -1.76 -14.94
N TYR A 155 6.07 -0.58 -15.19
CA TYR A 155 6.10 0.49 -14.20
C TYR A 155 6.32 1.86 -14.87
N TYR A 156 5.69 2.88 -14.30
CA TYR A 156 5.96 4.29 -14.51
C TYR A 156 6.95 4.79 -13.46
N SER A 157 7.99 5.51 -13.90
CA SER A 157 8.93 6.13 -12.97
C SER A 157 8.64 7.62 -12.79
N HIS A 158 8.35 8.03 -11.55
CA HIS A 158 8.23 9.44 -11.19
C HIS A 158 9.55 10.22 -11.33
N ASP A 159 10.70 9.53 -11.31
CA ASP A 159 12.02 10.17 -11.38
C ASP A 159 12.36 10.66 -12.79
N ASP A 160 12.13 9.81 -13.79
CA ASP A 160 12.45 10.12 -15.19
C ASP A 160 11.24 10.30 -16.11
N LYS A 161 10.03 10.09 -15.58
CA LYS A 161 8.73 10.32 -16.24
C LYS A 161 8.54 9.42 -17.48
N ARG A 162 8.93 8.14 -17.37
CA ARG A 162 8.87 7.15 -18.46
C ARG A 162 8.19 5.86 -18.01
N ILE A 163 7.40 5.28 -18.89
CA ILE A 163 6.79 3.95 -18.73
C ILE A 163 7.74 2.90 -19.29
N ARG A 164 7.90 1.78 -18.58
CA ARG A 164 8.67 0.62 -19.02
C ARG A 164 7.80 -0.62 -18.93
N MET A 165 7.71 -1.33 -20.04
CA MET A 165 6.91 -2.55 -20.18
C MET A 165 7.83 -3.76 -20.36
N ARG A 166 7.52 -4.85 -19.67
CA ARG A 166 8.13 -6.16 -19.90
C ARG A 166 7.60 -6.74 -21.21
N GLY A 167 8.50 -7.21 -22.06
CA GLY A 167 8.15 -7.76 -23.36
C GLY A 167 8.16 -6.72 -24.48
N THR A 168 8.17 -7.21 -25.72
CA THR A 168 8.28 -6.38 -26.94
C THR A 168 7.04 -6.42 -27.82
N GLU A 169 6.02 -7.17 -27.41
CA GLU A 169 4.73 -7.33 -28.08
C GLU A 169 3.62 -6.87 -27.14
N LEU A 170 2.57 -6.27 -27.69
CA LEU A 170 1.34 -5.96 -26.95
C LEU A 170 0.46 -7.21 -26.93
N THR A 171 0.63 -8.04 -25.90
CA THR A 171 -0.30 -9.11 -25.56
C THR A 171 -1.43 -8.52 -24.70
N PRO A 172 -2.60 -9.18 -24.60
CA PRO A 172 -3.73 -8.63 -23.82
C PRO A 172 -3.38 -8.23 -22.38
N ASP A 173 -2.54 -9.00 -21.68
CA ASP A 173 -2.06 -8.68 -20.33
C ASP A 173 -1.11 -7.46 -20.30
N VAL A 174 -0.23 -7.32 -21.30
CA VAL A 174 0.64 -6.14 -21.47
C VAL A 174 -0.19 -4.90 -21.80
N GLU A 175 -1.26 -5.03 -22.57
CA GLU A 175 -2.21 -3.95 -22.85
C GLU A 175 -2.93 -3.49 -21.58
N SER A 176 -3.39 -4.44 -20.75
CA SER A 176 -3.97 -4.16 -19.42
C SER A 176 -3.00 -3.39 -18.52
N THR A 177 -1.76 -3.88 -18.44
CA THR A 177 -0.70 -3.24 -17.66
C THR A 177 -0.36 -1.85 -18.22
N LEU A 178 -0.38 -1.67 -19.55
CA LEU A 178 -0.11 -0.37 -20.17
C LEU A 178 -1.17 0.67 -19.80
N VAL A 179 -2.45 0.29 -19.70
CA VAL A 179 -3.52 1.18 -19.21
C VAL A 179 -3.25 1.61 -17.77
N HIS A 180 -2.82 0.68 -16.90
CA HIS A 180 -2.40 0.96 -15.53
C HIS A 180 -1.27 2.00 -15.49
N GLU A 181 -0.18 1.76 -16.24
CA GLU A 181 0.98 2.66 -16.25
C GLU A 181 0.71 4.03 -16.89
N LEU A 182 -0.14 4.09 -17.91
CA LEU A 182 -0.59 5.36 -18.49
C LEU A 182 -1.40 6.16 -17.46
N THR A 183 -2.18 5.48 -16.61
CA THR A 183 -2.92 6.14 -15.53
C THR A 183 -1.95 6.77 -14.52
N HIS A 184 -0.86 6.09 -14.13
CA HIS A 184 0.18 6.72 -13.30
C HIS A 184 0.82 7.95 -13.96
N ALA A 185 1.10 7.88 -15.26
CA ALA A 185 1.63 9.03 -15.99
C ALA A 185 0.64 10.22 -16.01
N LEU A 186 -0.65 9.95 -16.11
CA LEU A 186 -1.70 10.98 -16.04
C LEU A 186 -1.80 11.57 -14.63
N GLN A 187 -1.86 10.70 -13.61
CA GLN A 187 -1.89 11.10 -12.20
C GLN A 187 -0.70 12.01 -11.85
N ASP A 188 0.51 11.66 -12.30
CA ASP A 188 1.72 12.47 -12.06
C ASP A 188 1.64 13.86 -12.69
N GLN A 189 1.05 14.01 -13.88
CA GLN A 189 0.87 15.30 -14.54
C GLN A 189 -0.14 16.20 -13.81
N HIS A 190 -1.21 15.62 -13.23
CA HIS A 190 -2.27 16.39 -12.57
C HIS A 190 -2.03 16.65 -11.08
N PHE A 191 -1.44 15.69 -10.37
CA PHE A 191 -1.30 15.72 -8.91
C PHE A 191 0.14 15.86 -8.42
N ASP A 192 1.14 15.85 -9.33
CA ASP A 192 2.57 15.95 -9.01
C ASP A 192 2.97 14.90 -7.96
N LEU A 193 2.80 13.62 -8.31
CA LEU A 193 2.98 12.49 -7.39
C LEU A 193 4.36 12.51 -6.74
N ALA A 194 5.42 12.79 -7.52
CA ALA A 194 6.78 12.92 -6.99
C ALA A 194 6.87 13.94 -5.84
N LYS A 195 6.30 15.14 -6.05
CA LYS A 195 6.29 16.18 -5.03
C LYS A 195 5.42 15.80 -3.84
N ARG A 196 4.29 15.13 -4.07
CA ARG A 196 3.41 14.71 -2.99
C ARG A 196 4.06 13.66 -2.09
N VAL A 197 4.74 12.67 -2.67
CA VAL A 197 5.51 11.68 -1.90
C VAL A 197 6.57 12.38 -1.05
N GLU A 198 7.35 13.31 -1.62
CA GLU A 198 8.32 14.10 -0.85
C GLU A 198 7.65 14.89 0.29
N GLU A 199 6.49 15.50 0.05
CA GLU A 199 5.75 16.24 1.08
C GLU A 199 5.24 15.32 2.21
N LEU A 200 4.76 14.11 1.90
CA LEU A 200 4.29 13.14 2.88
C LEU A 200 5.45 12.57 3.70
N GLU A 201 6.58 12.24 3.06
CA GLU A 201 7.81 11.81 3.73
C GLU A 201 8.31 12.86 4.74
N GLU A 202 8.13 14.15 4.46
CA GLU A 202 8.51 15.24 5.39
C GLU A 202 7.59 15.36 6.62
N THR A 203 6.38 14.80 6.57
CA THR A 203 5.40 14.87 7.67
C THR A 203 5.64 13.88 8.80
N ASP A 204 6.48 12.85 8.58
CA ASP A 204 6.65 11.72 9.50
C ASP A 204 5.29 11.05 9.83
N ASP A 205 4.38 10.95 8.86
CA ASP A 205 3.08 10.31 8.97
C ASP A 205 2.96 9.17 7.95
N SER A 206 3.44 7.98 8.32
CA SER A 206 3.46 6.83 7.42
C SER A 206 2.07 6.31 7.05
N ALA A 207 1.04 6.62 7.85
CA ALA A 207 -0.33 6.25 7.54
C ALA A 207 -0.87 7.06 6.36
N ALA A 208 -0.52 8.35 6.28
CA ALA A 208 -0.85 9.20 5.15
C ALA A 208 -0.12 8.77 3.87
N GLU A 209 1.16 8.35 3.97
CA GLU A 209 1.91 7.80 2.84
C GLU A 209 1.27 6.49 2.35
N SER A 210 0.99 5.53 3.24
CA SER A 210 0.28 4.27 2.93
C SER A 210 -1.05 4.50 2.21
N ALA A 211 -1.85 5.43 2.73
CA ALA A 211 -3.13 5.76 2.13
C ALA A 211 -2.98 6.40 0.74
N PHE A 212 -1.98 7.26 0.56
CA PHE A 212 -1.70 7.89 -0.73
C PHE A 212 -1.27 6.85 -1.77
N ASP A 213 -0.40 5.91 -1.42
CA ASP A 213 0.00 4.82 -2.31
C ASP A 213 -1.22 3.96 -2.71
N ALA A 214 -2.09 3.62 -1.75
CA ALA A 214 -3.33 2.92 -2.05
C ALA A 214 -4.25 3.72 -2.98
N ILE A 215 -4.36 5.04 -2.82
CA ILE A 215 -5.14 5.89 -3.74
C ILE A 215 -4.55 5.88 -5.16
N VAL A 216 -3.23 6.01 -5.29
CA VAL A 216 -2.51 6.01 -6.56
C VAL A 216 -2.71 4.69 -7.30
N GLU A 217 -2.46 3.56 -6.63
CA GLU A 217 -2.59 2.22 -7.22
C GLU A 217 -4.05 1.83 -7.45
N GLY A 218 -4.93 2.19 -6.51
CA GLY A 218 -6.36 1.94 -6.62
C GLY A 218 -7.00 2.65 -7.82
N ASP A 219 -6.59 3.87 -8.11
CA ASP A 219 -7.12 4.62 -9.25
C ASP A 219 -6.60 4.04 -10.57
N ALA A 220 -5.33 3.63 -10.65
CA ALA A 220 -4.83 2.91 -11.82
C ALA A 220 -5.57 1.58 -12.04
N ARG A 221 -5.84 0.83 -10.96
CA ARG A 221 -6.59 -0.42 -10.98
C ARG A 221 -8.05 -0.23 -11.40
N ARG A 222 -8.73 0.83 -10.94
CA ARG A 222 -10.12 1.10 -11.34
C ARG A 222 -10.22 1.39 -12.84
N ILE A 223 -9.26 2.12 -13.42
CA ILE A 223 -9.24 2.48 -14.84
C ILE A 223 -8.96 1.24 -15.70
N GLU A 224 -8.04 0.39 -15.26
CA GLU A 224 -7.83 -0.93 -15.85
C GLU A 224 -9.12 -1.78 -15.83
N THR A 225 -9.82 -1.82 -14.68
CA THR A 225 -11.10 -2.53 -14.55
C THR A 225 -12.15 -1.96 -15.50
N ALA A 226 -12.29 -0.63 -15.60
CA ALA A 226 -13.23 0.02 -16.51
C ALA A 226 -12.92 -0.32 -17.98
N TRP A 227 -11.67 -0.18 -18.41
CA TRP A 227 -11.22 -0.58 -19.75
C TRP A 227 -11.58 -2.03 -20.08
N ARG A 228 -11.29 -2.97 -19.15
CA ARG A 228 -11.64 -4.38 -19.32
C ARG A 228 -13.16 -4.59 -19.51
N GLU A 229 -13.98 -3.80 -18.82
CA GLU A 229 -15.44 -3.85 -18.94
C GLU A 229 -15.96 -3.34 -20.29
N GLU A 230 -15.22 -2.44 -20.94
CA GLU A 230 -15.53 -1.94 -22.29
C GLU A 230 -15.15 -2.91 -23.41
N LEU A 231 -14.20 -3.82 -23.16
CA LEU A 231 -13.75 -4.81 -24.14
C LEU A 231 -14.90 -5.67 -24.69
N SER A 232 -14.76 -6.09 -25.95
CA SER A 232 -15.68 -7.08 -26.53
C SER A 232 -15.62 -8.41 -25.76
N GLU A 233 -16.67 -9.24 -25.83
CA GLU A 233 -16.66 -10.56 -25.18
C GLU A 233 -15.49 -11.44 -25.68
N GLU A 234 -15.05 -11.27 -26.92
CA GLU A 234 -13.90 -11.99 -27.48
C GLU A 234 -12.58 -11.48 -26.88
N ASP A 235 -12.37 -10.17 -26.85
CA ASP A 235 -11.14 -9.56 -26.34
C ASP A 235 -11.02 -9.73 -24.83
N ARG A 236 -12.11 -9.56 -24.08
CA ARG A 236 -12.16 -9.83 -22.65
C ARG A 236 -11.82 -11.28 -22.34
N LYS A 237 -12.32 -12.23 -23.15
CA LYS A 237 -11.94 -13.63 -23.00
C LYS A 237 -10.45 -13.86 -23.27
N ALA A 238 -9.88 -13.19 -24.28
CA ALA A 238 -8.46 -13.29 -24.57
C ALA A 238 -7.61 -12.72 -23.43
N LEU A 239 -8.02 -11.59 -22.85
CA LEU A 239 -7.42 -11.03 -21.64
C LEU A 239 -7.52 -11.99 -20.45
N ASP A 240 -8.71 -12.49 -20.15
CA ASP A 240 -8.93 -13.43 -19.03
C ASP A 240 -8.08 -14.71 -19.20
N ASP A 241 -7.95 -15.23 -20.43
CA ASP A 241 -7.08 -16.38 -20.72
C ASP A 241 -5.58 -16.00 -20.56
N SER A 242 -5.14 -14.80 -20.99
CA SER A 242 -3.75 -14.32 -20.83
C SER A 242 -3.36 -14.11 -19.37
N GLN A 243 -4.24 -13.49 -18.57
CA GLN A 243 -4.04 -13.27 -17.14
C GLN A 243 -4.04 -14.58 -16.36
N ALA A 244 -4.83 -15.58 -16.78
CA ALA A 244 -4.79 -16.91 -16.18
C ALA A 244 -3.45 -17.62 -16.42
N ASP A 245 -2.89 -17.51 -17.62
CA ASP A 245 -1.56 -18.05 -17.94
C ASP A 245 -0.47 -17.32 -17.12
N GLN A 246 -0.53 -15.99 -17.02
CA GLN A 246 0.38 -15.19 -16.20
C GLN A 246 0.30 -15.54 -14.71
N LEU A 247 -0.90 -15.77 -14.18
CA LEU A 247 -1.09 -16.20 -12.79
C LEU A 247 -0.50 -17.59 -12.54
N GLU A 248 -0.66 -18.54 -13.49
CA GLU A 248 -0.03 -19.86 -13.38
C GLU A 248 1.52 -19.75 -13.35
N ASP A 249 2.09 -18.88 -14.18
CA ASP A 249 3.53 -18.61 -14.19
C ASP A 249 3.99 -17.94 -12.87
N PHE A 250 3.26 -16.93 -12.39
CA PHE A 250 3.53 -16.28 -11.11
C PHE A 250 3.50 -17.30 -9.95
N GLU A 251 2.45 -18.12 -9.84
CA GLU A 251 2.33 -19.15 -8.79
C GLU A 251 3.47 -20.18 -8.86
N ALA A 252 3.96 -20.50 -10.07
CA ALA A 252 5.07 -21.42 -10.25
C ALA A 252 6.42 -20.83 -9.81
N ASP A 253 6.62 -19.55 -10.07
CA ASP A 253 7.85 -18.80 -9.76
C ASP A 253 7.87 -18.30 -8.30
N SER A 254 6.70 -18.04 -7.70
CA SER A 254 6.56 -17.54 -6.32
C SER A 254 6.34 -18.62 -5.25
N LYS A 255 6.31 -19.91 -5.62
CA LYS A 255 5.95 -21.02 -4.71
C LYS A 255 6.74 -21.11 -3.38
N ASP A 256 7.95 -20.55 -3.34
CA ASP A 256 8.85 -20.56 -2.18
C ASP A 256 8.81 -19.21 -1.42
N ILE A 257 8.07 -18.22 -1.94
CA ILE A 257 7.82 -16.92 -1.33
C ILE A 257 6.70 -17.07 -0.29
N PRO A 258 6.87 -16.55 0.94
CA PRO A 258 5.80 -16.52 1.93
C PRO A 258 4.57 -15.74 1.43
N ASP A 259 3.38 -16.36 1.51
CA ASP A 259 2.09 -15.79 1.07
C ASP A 259 1.81 -14.38 1.60
N VAL A 260 2.34 -14.07 2.79
CA VAL A 260 2.17 -12.75 3.41
C VAL A 260 2.91 -11.64 2.69
N LEU A 261 4.05 -11.93 2.05
CA LEU A 261 4.78 -10.94 1.26
C LEU A 261 4.02 -10.61 -0.02
N GLU A 262 3.44 -11.61 -0.68
CA GLU A 262 2.53 -11.39 -1.81
C GLU A 262 1.31 -10.57 -1.38
N THR A 263 0.75 -10.88 -0.20
CA THR A 263 -0.43 -10.17 0.34
C THR A 263 -0.11 -8.70 0.61
N LEU A 264 1.03 -8.41 1.24
CA LEU A 264 1.47 -7.04 1.51
C LEU A 264 1.76 -6.26 0.22
N MET A 265 2.36 -6.91 -0.79
CA MET A 265 2.61 -6.29 -2.10
C MET A 265 1.30 -5.97 -2.83
N ALA A 266 0.29 -6.84 -2.77
CA ALA A 266 -0.99 -6.65 -3.45
C ALA A 266 -1.95 -5.71 -2.71
N ALA A 267 -1.71 -5.42 -1.42
CA ALA A 267 -2.65 -4.70 -0.58
C ALA A 267 -3.00 -3.27 -1.08
N PRO A 268 -2.04 -2.42 -1.49
CA PRO A 268 -2.36 -1.06 -1.97
C PRO A 268 -3.31 -1.06 -3.18
N TYR A 269 -3.11 -1.98 -4.12
CA TYR A 269 -3.97 -2.16 -5.29
C TYR A 269 -5.40 -2.52 -4.88
N ALA A 270 -5.54 -3.55 -4.04
CA ALA A 270 -6.84 -4.11 -3.70
C ALA A 270 -7.66 -3.19 -2.78
N PHE A 271 -7.03 -2.64 -1.74
CA PHE A 271 -7.70 -1.72 -0.82
C PHE A 271 -7.90 -0.33 -1.42
N GLY A 272 -6.97 0.09 -2.28
CA GLY A 272 -7.11 1.30 -3.08
C GLY A 272 -8.35 1.28 -3.97
N GLU A 273 -8.50 0.24 -4.79
CA GLU A 273 -9.66 0.10 -5.68
C GLU A 273 -10.97 0.06 -4.86
N ALA A 274 -10.98 -0.69 -3.75
CA ALA A 274 -12.15 -0.78 -2.88
C ALA A 274 -12.52 0.54 -2.18
N LEU A 275 -11.51 1.33 -1.78
CA LEU A 275 -11.69 2.68 -1.22
C LEU A 275 -12.29 3.61 -2.26
N LEU A 276 -11.73 3.62 -3.47
CA LEU A 276 -12.17 4.50 -4.55
C LEU A 276 -13.53 4.11 -5.14
N GLU A 277 -13.91 2.83 -5.09
CA GLU A 277 -15.28 2.38 -5.40
C GLU A 277 -16.31 3.11 -4.52
N VAL A 278 -16.07 3.14 -3.20
CA VAL A 278 -16.96 3.84 -2.25
C VAL A 278 -16.90 5.36 -2.45
N ALA A 279 -15.72 5.94 -2.71
CA ALA A 279 -15.59 7.36 -3.00
C ALA A 279 -16.36 7.76 -4.27
N THR A 280 -16.22 6.98 -5.34
CA THR A 280 -16.86 7.20 -6.64
C THR A 280 -18.38 7.09 -6.52
N GLN A 281 -18.90 6.12 -5.76
CA GLN A 281 -20.33 5.99 -5.50
C GLN A 281 -20.94 7.25 -4.83
N GLN A 282 -20.15 8.00 -4.07
CA GLN A 282 -20.61 9.17 -3.32
C GLN A 282 -20.40 10.49 -4.06
N GLY A 283 -19.33 10.62 -4.84
CA GLY A 283 -18.97 11.89 -5.47
C GLY A 283 -18.34 11.82 -6.86
N GLY A 284 -18.28 10.64 -7.49
CA GLY A 284 -17.62 10.44 -8.79
C GLY A 284 -16.12 10.78 -8.74
N ASP A 285 -15.55 11.14 -9.88
CA ASP A 285 -14.12 11.48 -10.00
C ASP A 285 -13.71 12.68 -9.15
N GLU A 286 -14.61 13.65 -8.89
CA GLU A 286 -14.33 14.78 -7.99
C GLU A 286 -13.99 14.30 -6.56
N ALA A 287 -14.56 13.18 -6.10
CA ALA A 287 -14.22 12.60 -4.80
C ALA A 287 -12.86 11.89 -4.83
N VAL A 288 -12.51 11.26 -5.95
CA VAL A 288 -11.19 10.63 -6.16
C VAL A 288 -10.10 11.70 -6.16
N ASP A 289 -10.27 12.76 -6.95
CA ASP A 289 -9.31 13.88 -7.02
C ASP A 289 -9.11 14.55 -5.65
N ALA A 290 -10.18 14.68 -4.86
CA ALA A 290 -10.08 15.20 -3.49
C ALA A 290 -9.22 14.34 -2.57
N LEU A 291 -9.21 13.01 -2.76
CA LEU A 291 -8.34 12.09 -2.01
C LEU A 291 -6.88 12.21 -2.46
N PHE A 292 -6.62 12.43 -3.76
CA PHE A 292 -5.28 12.80 -4.24
C PHE A 292 -4.81 14.13 -3.63
N GLU A 293 -5.68 15.13 -3.47
CA GLU A 293 -5.32 16.42 -2.89
C GLU A 293 -5.13 16.37 -1.36
N SER A 294 -5.90 15.51 -0.67
CA SER A 294 -5.89 15.39 0.80
C SER A 294 -6.00 13.92 1.22
N PRO A 295 -4.88 13.17 1.20
CA PRO A 295 -4.87 11.76 1.56
C PRO A 295 -5.29 11.57 3.03
N PRO A 296 -6.03 10.49 3.34
CA PRO A 296 -6.41 10.19 4.71
C PRO A 296 -5.19 9.85 5.57
N THR A 297 -5.22 10.22 6.85
CA THR A 297 -4.15 9.93 7.83
C THR A 297 -4.50 8.77 8.77
N ASN A 298 -5.59 8.05 8.49
CA ASN A 298 -6.03 6.90 9.27
C ASN A 298 -6.09 5.67 8.34
N GLU A 299 -5.23 4.69 8.59
CA GLU A 299 -5.13 3.49 7.76
C GLU A 299 -6.37 2.58 7.84
N GLU A 300 -7.18 2.70 8.90
CA GLU A 300 -8.44 1.96 9.03
C GLU A 300 -9.40 2.24 7.86
N HIS A 301 -9.30 3.42 7.24
CA HIS A 301 -10.08 3.78 6.07
C HIS A 301 -9.84 2.87 4.86
N GLN A 302 -8.69 2.19 4.80
CA GLN A 302 -8.45 1.17 3.78
C GLN A 302 -9.29 -0.10 4.06
N LEU A 303 -9.47 -0.47 5.33
CA LEU A 303 -10.24 -1.67 5.74
C LEU A 303 -11.76 -1.42 5.83
N ASP A 304 -12.18 -0.22 6.18
CA ASP A 304 -13.57 0.26 6.11
C ASP A 304 -13.64 1.65 5.46
N PRO A 305 -13.72 1.75 4.12
CA PRO A 305 -13.84 3.03 3.42
C PRO A 305 -14.99 3.92 3.88
N TRP A 306 -16.05 3.33 4.46
CA TRP A 306 -17.18 4.10 4.97
C TRP A 306 -16.83 4.94 6.19
N SER A 307 -15.82 4.54 6.98
CA SER A 307 -15.34 5.32 8.12
C SER A 307 -14.70 6.64 7.67
N LEU A 308 -14.12 6.67 6.47
CA LEU A 308 -13.67 7.91 5.82
C LEU A 308 -14.82 8.70 5.23
N ILE A 309 -15.57 8.06 4.33
CA ILE A 309 -16.45 8.76 3.39
C ILE A 309 -17.74 9.24 4.05
N GLU A 310 -18.31 8.47 4.99
CA GLU A 310 -19.53 8.85 5.70
C GLU A 310 -19.27 9.32 7.13
N ASP A 311 -18.44 8.61 7.88
CA ASP A 311 -18.29 8.86 9.31
C ASP A 311 -17.25 9.94 9.64
N ASN A 312 -16.29 10.18 8.74
CA ASN A 312 -15.15 11.09 8.93
C ASN A 312 -14.39 10.79 10.23
N GLU A 313 -14.09 9.50 10.44
CA GLU A 313 -13.43 8.99 11.63
C GLU A 313 -11.94 9.37 11.65
N GLU A 314 -11.45 9.84 12.80
CA GLU A 314 -10.03 10.16 13.01
C GLU A 314 -9.41 9.07 13.89
N ALA A 315 -8.16 8.69 13.60
CA ALA A 315 -7.41 7.78 14.45
C ALA A 315 -7.22 8.36 15.86
N ILE A 316 -7.33 7.51 16.88
CA ILE A 316 -7.02 7.84 18.27
C ILE A 316 -5.51 7.97 18.40
N GLU A 317 -5.02 9.16 18.77
CA GLU A 317 -3.60 9.36 19.08
C GLU A 317 -3.13 8.39 20.19
N VAL A 318 -2.06 7.65 19.89
CA VAL A 318 -1.44 6.69 20.81
C VAL A 318 0.01 7.10 21.09
N PRO A 319 0.44 7.14 22.37
CA PRO A 319 1.82 7.44 22.68
C PRO A 319 2.75 6.32 22.21
N GLU A 320 3.91 6.70 21.65
CA GLU A 320 5.02 5.78 21.36
C GLU A 320 5.36 4.94 22.60
N PRO A 321 5.62 3.63 22.46
CA PRO A 321 6.05 2.81 23.57
C PRO A 321 7.39 3.26 24.16
N GLU A 322 7.49 3.33 25.49
CA GLU A 322 8.75 3.71 26.17
C GLU A 322 9.83 2.65 26.00
N LEU A 323 11.08 3.06 25.75
CA LEU A 323 12.25 2.18 25.72
C LEU A 323 12.89 2.02 27.11
N ALA A 324 13.41 0.82 27.38
CA ALA A 324 14.19 0.50 28.56
C ALA A 324 15.71 0.75 28.37
N GLU A 325 16.47 0.71 29.46
CA GLU A 325 17.94 0.77 29.39
C GLU A 325 18.48 -0.45 28.64
N GLY A 326 19.29 -0.22 27.60
CA GLY A 326 19.85 -1.26 26.73
C GLY A 326 18.96 -1.65 25.55
N GLU A 327 17.92 -0.86 25.26
CA GLU A 327 17.15 -0.94 24.02
C GLU A 327 17.56 0.20 23.09
N ASP A 328 18.09 -0.14 21.92
CA ASP A 328 18.56 0.82 20.92
C ASP A 328 17.52 0.92 19.81
N LYS A 329 16.82 2.06 19.71
CA LYS A 329 15.79 2.32 18.69
C LYS A 329 16.43 2.47 17.32
N PHE A 330 15.85 1.81 16.33
CA PHE A 330 16.16 2.04 14.92
C PHE A 330 14.97 2.52 14.10
N ASP A 331 13.72 2.27 14.55
CA ASP A 331 12.51 2.70 13.83
C ASP A 331 11.30 2.99 14.74
N GLN A 332 10.33 3.76 14.24
CA GLN A 332 9.07 4.12 14.90
C GLN A 332 8.05 4.71 13.91
N ASP A 333 6.76 4.38 14.08
CA ASP A 333 5.63 5.02 13.38
C ASP A 333 4.29 4.50 13.96
N PRO A 334 3.11 4.86 13.43
CA PRO A 334 1.93 4.02 13.50
C PRO A 334 2.23 2.62 12.93
N PHE A 335 1.73 1.59 13.60
CA PHE A 335 1.83 0.22 13.14
C PHE A 335 0.80 -0.09 12.05
N GLY A 336 -0.40 0.49 12.19
CA GLY A 336 -1.43 0.48 11.17
C GLY A 336 -2.42 -0.68 11.26
N ALA A 337 -3.67 -0.42 10.86
CA ALA A 337 -4.76 -1.37 10.90
C ALA A 337 -4.55 -2.56 9.95
N LEU A 338 -3.94 -2.32 8.77
CA LEU A 338 -3.64 -3.37 7.81
C LEU A 338 -2.54 -4.30 8.35
N GLY A 339 -1.47 -3.73 8.90
CA GLY A 339 -0.39 -4.52 9.49
C GLY A 339 -0.87 -5.34 10.69
N TRP A 340 -1.78 -4.78 11.49
CA TRP A 340 -2.46 -5.49 12.57
C TRP A 340 -3.29 -6.68 12.07
N LEU A 341 -4.11 -6.49 11.03
CA LEU A 341 -4.91 -7.55 10.42
C LEU A 341 -4.02 -8.70 9.93
N VAL A 342 -2.97 -8.36 9.16
CA VAL A 342 -2.05 -9.33 8.55
C VAL A 342 -1.29 -10.12 9.61
N VAL A 343 -0.70 -9.44 10.61
CA VAL A 343 0.04 -10.12 11.68
C VAL A 343 -0.86 -11.10 12.43
N LEU A 344 -2.07 -10.69 12.81
CA LEU A 344 -2.99 -11.57 13.50
C LEU A 344 -3.36 -12.79 12.63
N ALA A 345 -3.62 -12.56 11.34
CA ALA A 345 -4.05 -13.59 10.42
C ALA A 345 -2.99 -14.66 10.14
N GLU A 346 -1.70 -14.38 10.33
CA GLU A 346 -0.63 -15.38 10.15
C GLU A 346 -0.58 -16.48 11.21
N ARG A 347 -1.34 -16.37 12.31
CA ARG A 347 -1.43 -17.43 13.33
C ARG A 347 -2.84 -17.72 13.83
N LEU A 348 -3.82 -16.95 13.36
CA LEU A 348 -5.20 -17.05 13.81
C LEU A 348 -6.12 -17.30 12.62
N PRO A 349 -7.28 -17.95 12.84
CA PRO A 349 -8.32 -18.00 11.82
C PRO A 349 -8.68 -16.59 11.32
N ALA A 350 -8.75 -16.40 10.00
CA ALA A 350 -8.99 -15.10 9.36
C ALA A 350 -10.15 -14.30 9.96
N LYS A 351 -11.27 -14.96 10.33
CA LYS A 351 -12.41 -14.31 10.99
C LYS A 351 -12.08 -13.75 12.38
N GLN A 352 -11.23 -14.41 13.15
CA GLN A 352 -10.80 -13.91 14.46
C GLN A 352 -9.88 -12.70 14.29
N ALA A 353 -8.94 -12.76 13.34
CA ALA A 353 -8.09 -11.63 12.99
C ALA A 353 -8.92 -10.42 12.51
N PHE A 354 -9.86 -10.65 11.60
CA PHE A 354 -10.77 -9.62 11.08
C PHE A 354 -11.60 -8.95 12.18
N VAL A 355 -12.21 -9.72 13.09
CA VAL A 355 -13.00 -9.15 14.20
C VAL A 355 -12.12 -8.31 15.15
N ALA A 356 -10.87 -8.70 15.36
CA ALA A 356 -9.95 -7.90 16.18
C ALA A 356 -9.41 -6.66 15.44
N ALA A 357 -9.32 -6.71 14.10
CA ALA A 357 -8.95 -5.55 13.29
C ALA A 357 -10.06 -4.50 13.22
N ASP A 358 -11.33 -4.93 13.18
CA ASP A 358 -12.51 -4.05 13.27
C ASP A 358 -12.61 -3.25 14.57
N GLY A 359 -11.83 -3.62 15.58
CA GLY A 359 -11.81 -2.96 16.88
C GLY A 359 -10.66 -1.98 17.06
N TRP A 360 -9.81 -1.86 16.04
CA TRP A 360 -8.63 -1.00 16.06
C TRP A 360 -9.06 0.46 16.00
N GLY A 361 -8.58 1.27 16.92
CA GLY A 361 -8.84 2.72 16.90
C GLY A 361 -7.59 3.58 16.78
N GLY A 362 -6.40 2.98 16.75
CA GLY A 362 -5.12 3.71 16.68
C GLY A 362 -3.98 2.93 17.34
N ASP A 363 -2.75 3.18 16.89
CA ASP A 363 -1.56 2.59 17.49
C ASP A 363 -0.29 3.42 17.29
N ALA A 364 0.78 2.99 17.95
CA ALA A 364 2.14 3.47 17.73
C ALA A 364 3.12 2.36 18.10
N TYR A 365 4.16 2.15 17.28
CA TYR A 365 5.22 1.20 17.54
C TYR A 365 6.59 1.84 17.72
N VAL A 366 7.48 1.06 18.31
CA VAL A 366 8.92 1.29 18.27
C VAL A 366 9.61 -0.03 17.96
N ALA A 367 10.50 -0.02 16.97
CA ALA A 367 11.40 -1.12 16.67
C ALA A 367 12.79 -0.82 17.24
N PHE A 368 13.36 -1.81 17.92
CA PHE A 368 14.59 -1.65 18.69
C PHE A 368 15.39 -2.95 18.74
N GLU A 369 16.69 -2.82 18.93
CA GLU A 369 17.56 -3.95 19.22
C GLU A 369 17.75 -4.10 20.73
N ARG A 370 17.79 -5.35 21.19
CA ARG A 370 18.13 -5.71 22.57
C ARG A 370 19.04 -6.93 22.55
N ASP A 371 20.29 -6.76 22.96
CA ASP A 371 21.32 -7.82 22.90
C ASP A 371 21.50 -8.40 21.48
N ASP A 372 21.60 -7.53 20.46
CA ASP A 372 21.72 -7.87 19.03
C ASP A 372 20.50 -8.67 18.48
N VAL A 373 19.32 -8.51 19.10
CA VAL A 373 18.05 -9.12 18.66
C VAL A 373 17.05 -8.03 18.33
N SER A 374 16.51 -8.05 17.11
CA SER A 374 15.45 -7.14 16.70
C SER A 374 14.14 -7.44 17.44
N CYS A 375 13.52 -6.40 17.96
CA CYS A 375 12.25 -6.44 18.65
C CYS A 375 11.34 -5.31 18.18
N ILE A 376 10.05 -5.52 18.32
CA ILE A 376 9.02 -4.50 18.14
C ILE A 376 8.14 -4.43 19.38
N ARG A 377 7.81 -3.22 19.81
CA ARG A 377 6.79 -2.96 20.83
C ARG A 377 5.73 -2.07 20.22
N VAL A 378 4.45 -2.39 20.45
CA VAL A 378 3.32 -1.66 19.92
C VAL A 378 2.34 -1.35 21.06
N ASN A 379 1.89 -0.09 21.13
CA ASN A 379 0.76 0.31 21.94
C ASN A 379 -0.46 0.43 21.01
N TYR A 380 -1.57 -0.21 21.37
CA TYR A 380 -2.85 -0.10 20.66
C TYR A 380 -3.91 0.58 21.52
N ARG A 381 -4.83 1.27 20.84
CA ARG A 381 -6.11 1.73 21.37
C ARG A 381 -7.22 1.06 20.57
N ALA A 382 -8.29 0.70 21.28
CA ALA A 382 -9.50 0.16 20.68
C ALA A 382 -10.61 1.22 20.70
N ASP A 383 -11.58 1.12 19.78
CA ASP A 383 -12.71 2.05 19.70
C ASP A 383 -13.65 1.95 20.89
N SER A 384 -13.79 0.73 21.42
CA SER A 384 -14.58 0.47 22.60
C SER A 384 -13.92 -0.51 23.58
N ALA A 385 -14.49 -0.60 24.78
CA ALA A 385 -14.05 -1.58 25.77
C ALA A 385 -14.31 -3.02 25.34
N LYS A 386 -15.33 -3.25 24.50
CA LYS A 386 -15.60 -4.57 23.93
C LYS A 386 -14.50 -4.96 22.95
N ASP A 387 -14.11 -4.00 22.12
CA ASP A 387 -13.09 -4.19 21.09
C ASP A 387 -11.72 -4.42 21.75
N LEU A 388 -11.42 -3.71 22.85
CA LEU A 388 -10.23 -3.99 23.67
C LEU A 388 -10.18 -5.44 24.19
N ASP A 389 -11.31 -5.99 24.66
CA ASP A 389 -11.39 -7.38 25.11
C ASP A 389 -11.18 -8.37 23.94
N GLU A 390 -11.69 -8.05 22.74
CA GLU A 390 -11.53 -8.86 21.51
C GLU A 390 -10.09 -8.81 21.00
N MET A 391 -9.46 -7.64 20.97
CA MET A 391 -8.04 -7.44 20.63
C MET A 391 -7.10 -8.12 21.63
N GLU A 392 -7.35 -8.00 22.94
CA GLU A 392 -6.56 -8.69 23.98
C GLU A 392 -6.62 -10.20 23.79
N THR A 393 -7.83 -10.74 23.53
CA THR A 393 -8.04 -12.17 23.29
C THR A 393 -7.27 -12.63 22.06
N ALA A 394 -7.44 -11.96 20.92
CA ALA A 394 -6.76 -12.31 19.68
C ALA A 394 -5.24 -12.28 19.83
N LEU A 395 -4.68 -11.21 20.42
CA LEU A 395 -3.23 -11.09 20.53
C LEU A 395 -2.63 -12.07 21.55
N THR A 396 -3.39 -12.43 22.59
CA THR A 396 -3.00 -13.49 23.53
C THR A 396 -2.96 -14.84 22.82
N ASP A 397 -4.01 -15.19 22.07
CA ASP A 397 -4.06 -16.43 21.29
C ASP A 397 -2.91 -16.48 20.26
N TRP A 398 -2.64 -15.36 19.59
CA TRP A 398 -1.54 -15.21 18.63
C TRP A 398 -0.17 -15.44 19.28
N ALA A 399 0.04 -14.90 20.48
CA ALA A 399 1.27 -15.10 21.24
C ALA A 399 1.42 -16.55 21.73
N GLU A 400 0.33 -17.23 22.07
CA GLU A 400 0.31 -18.65 22.45
C GLU A 400 0.57 -19.60 21.27
N ALA A 401 0.14 -19.22 20.07
CA ALA A 401 0.43 -19.95 18.83
C ALA A 401 1.89 -19.78 18.35
N GLY A 402 2.59 -18.75 18.85
CA GLY A 402 3.97 -18.42 18.51
C GLY A 402 5.05 -19.20 19.29
N PRO A 403 6.34 -18.93 19.02
CA PRO A 403 7.45 -19.46 19.81
C PRO A 403 7.38 -19.01 21.28
N ALA A 404 7.56 -19.96 22.19
CA ALA A 404 7.39 -19.71 23.62
C ALA A 404 8.31 -18.60 24.14
N GLY A 405 7.71 -17.52 24.66
CA GLY A 405 8.42 -16.38 25.24
C GLY A 405 8.92 -15.34 24.24
N ALA A 406 8.65 -15.50 22.94
CA ALA A 406 8.98 -14.51 21.92
C ALA A 406 8.10 -13.26 22.01
N ALA A 407 6.82 -13.44 22.37
CA ALA A 407 5.84 -12.36 22.48
C ALA A 407 5.27 -12.20 23.90
N LYS A 408 4.87 -10.97 24.24
CA LYS A 408 4.20 -10.59 25.48
C LYS A 408 3.05 -9.64 25.18
N VAL A 409 1.93 -9.86 25.86
CA VAL A 409 0.74 -9.02 25.79
C VAL A 409 0.37 -8.57 27.20
N ARG A 410 0.01 -7.30 27.36
CA ARG A 410 -0.51 -6.76 28.62
C ARG A 410 -1.48 -5.61 28.37
N VAL A 411 -2.49 -5.48 29.22
CA VAL A 411 -3.35 -4.29 29.26
C VAL A 411 -2.75 -3.24 30.21
N ASP A 412 -2.72 -1.99 29.77
CA ASP A 412 -2.29 -0.82 30.53
C ASP A 412 -3.35 0.29 30.50
N GLY A 413 -4.23 0.29 31.49
CA GLY A 413 -5.36 1.22 31.51
C GLY A 413 -6.31 0.96 30.34
N SER A 414 -6.32 1.85 29.34
CA SER A 414 -7.12 1.72 28.11
C SER A 414 -6.29 1.34 26.88
N MET A 415 -5.03 0.97 27.07
CA MET A 415 -4.13 0.53 26.00
C MET A 415 -3.87 -0.97 26.09
N LEU A 416 -3.67 -1.59 24.94
CA LEU A 416 -3.08 -2.92 24.82
C LEU A 416 -1.62 -2.76 24.42
N VAL A 417 -0.70 -3.38 25.14
CA VAL A 417 0.74 -3.31 24.87
C VAL A 417 1.23 -4.68 24.44
N PHE A 418 1.85 -4.70 23.27
CA PHE A 418 2.45 -5.85 22.63
C PHE A 418 3.96 -5.67 22.56
N GLU A 419 4.72 -6.71 22.84
CA GLU A 419 6.15 -6.77 22.54
C GLU A 419 6.44 -8.13 21.92
N SER A 420 7.13 -8.16 20.79
CA SER A 420 7.66 -9.38 20.19
C SER A 420 9.11 -9.18 19.77
N CYS A 421 9.91 -10.22 19.91
CA CYS A 421 11.31 -10.23 19.49
C CYS A 421 11.57 -11.38 18.54
N GLU A 422 12.59 -11.22 17.69
CA GLU A 422 13.04 -12.26 16.78
C GLU A 422 13.30 -13.55 17.58
N PRO A 423 12.61 -14.66 17.25
CA PRO A 423 12.84 -15.91 17.92
C PRO A 423 14.20 -16.49 17.51
N GLY A 424 14.78 -17.35 18.35
CA GLY A 424 16.08 -17.96 18.04
C GLY A 424 16.07 -18.74 16.71
N PRO A 425 17.24 -18.97 16.08
CA PRO A 425 17.34 -19.48 14.70
C PRO A 425 16.71 -20.87 14.48
N ASP A 426 16.55 -21.66 15.54
CA ASP A 426 15.91 -22.99 15.50
C ASP A 426 14.38 -22.94 15.75
N ALA A 427 13.79 -21.75 15.85
CA ALA A 427 12.35 -21.61 16.06
C ALA A 427 11.56 -22.08 14.83
N PRO A 428 10.43 -22.77 15.03
CA PRO A 428 9.61 -23.19 13.90
C PRO A 428 8.94 -21.99 13.24
N THR A 429 8.76 -22.05 11.92
CA THR A 429 7.84 -21.17 11.19
C THR A 429 6.43 -21.38 11.74
N THR A 430 5.78 -20.28 12.09
CA THR A 430 4.43 -20.27 12.68
C THR A 430 3.39 -19.64 11.78
N ALA A 431 3.82 -18.93 10.73
CA ALA A 431 2.95 -18.42 9.68
C ALA A 431 2.12 -19.57 9.08
N ASP A 432 0.81 -19.38 9.00
CA ASP A 432 -0.12 -20.34 8.41
C ASP A 432 -0.75 -19.85 7.09
N GLY A 433 -0.38 -18.67 6.60
CA GLY A 433 -0.84 -18.10 5.33
C GLY A 433 -2.25 -17.51 5.38
N GLY A 434 -2.79 -17.24 6.58
CA GLY A 434 -4.15 -16.72 6.75
C GLY A 434 -4.37 -15.27 6.29
N SER A 435 -3.33 -14.52 5.95
CA SER A 435 -3.43 -13.11 5.54
C SER A 435 -4.27 -12.89 4.27
N LYS A 436 -4.14 -13.73 3.24
CA LYS A 436 -4.95 -13.67 2.01
C LYS A 436 -6.45 -13.75 2.30
N ASP A 437 -6.86 -14.68 3.16
CA ASP A 437 -8.25 -14.86 3.57
C ASP A 437 -8.75 -13.67 4.40
N ALA A 438 -7.92 -13.13 5.30
CA ALA A 438 -8.27 -12.00 6.15
C ALA A 438 -8.48 -10.71 5.34
N VAL A 439 -7.58 -10.41 4.41
CA VAL A 439 -7.71 -9.31 3.44
C VAL A 439 -8.96 -9.49 2.58
N SER A 440 -9.20 -10.71 2.07
CA SER A 440 -10.39 -11.03 1.28
C SER A 440 -11.70 -10.79 2.03
N LEU A 441 -11.76 -11.05 3.34
CA LEU A 441 -12.93 -10.75 4.17
C LEU A 441 -13.19 -9.24 4.27
N ALA A 442 -12.14 -8.44 4.48
CA ALA A 442 -12.25 -6.98 4.54
C ALA A 442 -12.74 -6.40 3.21
N LEU A 443 -12.12 -6.79 2.09
CA LEU A 443 -12.54 -6.39 0.74
C LEU A 443 -13.98 -6.83 0.44
N SER A 444 -14.35 -8.06 0.80
CA SER A 444 -15.72 -8.56 0.63
C SER A 444 -16.75 -7.70 1.37
N ARG A 445 -16.43 -7.23 2.59
CA ARG A 445 -17.32 -6.33 3.33
C ARG A 445 -17.55 -5.04 2.55
N THR A 446 -16.49 -4.43 2.04
CA THR A 446 -16.56 -3.19 1.26
C THR A 446 -17.39 -3.38 0.00
N TYR A 447 -17.05 -4.33 -0.88
CA TYR A 447 -17.77 -4.53 -2.14
C TYR A 447 -19.23 -4.97 -1.94
N LEU A 448 -19.52 -5.80 -0.94
CA LEU A 448 -20.91 -6.17 -0.61
C LEU A 448 -21.72 -4.95 -0.17
N SER A 449 -21.13 -4.07 0.66
CA SER A 449 -21.80 -2.86 1.10
C SER A 449 -22.04 -1.87 -0.04
N ALA A 450 -21.04 -1.63 -0.90
CA ALA A 450 -21.18 -0.79 -2.10
C ALA A 450 -22.28 -1.32 -3.03
N THR A 451 -22.26 -2.63 -3.33
CA THR A 451 -23.29 -3.30 -4.16
C THR A 451 -24.71 -3.15 -3.59
N LEU A 452 -24.86 -3.22 -2.26
CA LEU A 452 -26.14 -3.05 -1.60
C LEU A 452 -26.63 -1.59 -1.69
N VAL A 453 -25.73 -0.61 -1.57
CA VAL A 453 -26.07 0.81 -1.78
C VAL A 453 -26.56 1.05 -3.22
N ASP A 454 -25.86 0.52 -4.23
CA ASP A 454 -26.31 0.60 -5.64
C ASP A 454 -27.66 -0.08 -5.88
N SER A 455 -27.95 -1.13 -5.11
CA SER A 455 -29.23 -1.83 -5.12
C SER A 455 -30.35 -1.06 -4.41
N GLY A 456 -30.05 0.12 -3.85
CA GLY A 456 -31.01 1.05 -3.24
C GLY A 456 -31.24 0.88 -1.74
N PHE A 457 -30.34 0.19 -1.03
CA PHE A 457 -30.35 0.15 0.43
C PHE A 457 -29.77 1.46 0.99
N ASP A 458 -30.26 1.89 2.16
CA ASP A 458 -29.60 2.97 2.90
C ASP A 458 -28.20 2.49 3.35
N SER A 459 -27.19 3.36 3.36
CA SER A 459 -25.80 2.99 3.68
C SER A 459 -25.66 2.24 5.00
N SER A 460 -26.34 2.70 6.05
CA SER A 460 -26.37 1.99 7.35
C SER A 460 -26.94 0.56 7.28
N GLN A 461 -27.92 0.31 6.41
CA GLN A 461 -28.47 -1.04 6.19
C GLN A 461 -27.50 -1.90 5.40
N ALA A 462 -26.87 -1.32 4.37
CA ALA A 462 -25.88 -1.97 3.52
C ALA A 462 -24.65 -2.41 4.34
N ARG A 463 -24.05 -1.49 5.10
CA ARG A 463 -22.90 -1.74 5.98
C ARG A 463 -23.21 -2.80 7.04
N CYS A 464 -24.34 -2.68 7.74
CA CYS A 464 -24.78 -3.68 8.71
C CYS A 464 -24.97 -5.07 8.07
N SER A 465 -25.55 -5.13 6.86
CA SER A 465 -25.78 -6.38 6.16
C SER A 465 -24.47 -7.02 5.71
N ALA A 466 -23.56 -6.24 5.12
CA ALA A 466 -22.25 -6.70 4.68
C ALA A 466 -21.41 -7.24 5.86
N ASP A 467 -21.33 -6.51 6.97
CA ASP A 467 -20.64 -6.94 8.19
C ASP A 467 -21.17 -8.30 8.69
N ARG A 468 -22.49 -8.45 8.76
CA ARG A 468 -23.10 -9.71 9.19
C ARG A 468 -22.84 -10.86 8.23
N LEU A 469 -22.81 -10.59 6.92
CA LEU A 469 -22.53 -11.61 5.92
C LEU A 469 -21.09 -12.12 6.03
N VAL A 470 -20.08 -11.24 6.11
CA VAL A 470 -18.68 -11.65 6.23
C VAL A 470 -18.37 -12.37 7.55
N ARG A 471 -19.09 -12.03 8.63
CA ARG A 471 -18.97 -12.72 9.92
C ARG A 471 -19.60 -14.12 9.89
N GLU A 472 -20.73 -14.29 9.20
CA GLU A 472 -21.46 -15.58 9.18
C GLU A 472 -20.93 -16.57 8.12
N PHE A 473 -20.62 -16.11 6.92
CA PHE A 473 -20.29 -16.96 5.77
C PHE A 473 -18.79 -17.07 5.53
N THR A 474 -18.31 -18.15 4.91
CA THR A 474 -16.94 -18.22 4.38
C THR A 474 -16.84 -17.44 3.07
N ILE A 475 -15.61 -17.12 2.62
CA ILE A 475 -15.39 -16.47 1.31
C ILE A 475 -15.99 -17.32 0.18
N GLU A 476 -15.80 -18.64 0.21
CA GLU A 476 -16.40 -19.56 -0.76
C GLU A 476 -17.94 -19.50 -0.75
N GLU A 477 -18.56 -19.39 0.43
CA GLU A 477 -20.01 -19.22 0.54
C GLU A 477 -20.47 -17.84 0.03
N LEU A 478 -19.73 -16.76 0.30
CA LEU A 478 -20.06 -15.42 -0.19
C LEU A 478 -20.02 -15.36 -1.73
N ASN A 479 -19.07 -16.06 -2.35
CA ASN A 479 -18.88 -16.09 -3.80
C ASN A 479 -19.73 -17.16 -4.51
N SER A 480 -20.49 -17.98 -3.77
CA SER A 480 -21.25 -19.08 -4.35
C SER A 480 -22.65 -18.65 -4.80
N PRO A 481 -23.04 -18.88 -6.07
CA PRO A 481 -24.39 -18.62 -6.56
C PRO A 481 -25.45 -19.57 -5.96
N THR A 482 -25.01 -20.56 -5.18
CA THR A 482 -25.87 -21.58 -4.55
C THR A 482 -26.10 -21.36 -3.05
N THR A 483 -25.56 -20.28 -2.48
CA THR A 483 -25.75 -19.95 -1.08
C THR A 483 -27.22 -19.81 -0.73
N GLU A 484 -27.63 -20.46 0.36
CA GLU A 484 -29.04 -20.61 0.72
C GLU A 484 -29.67 -19.23 1.01
N GLN A 485 -30.51 -18.74 0.09
CA GLN A 485 -31.13 -17.42 0.18
C GLN A 485 -31.91 -17.20 1.49
N GLU A 486 -32.48 -18.28 2.06
CA GLU A 486 -33.19 -18.21 3.35
C GLU A 486 -32.22 -17.88 4.50
N ARG A 487 -31.01 -18.47 4.50
CA ARG A 487 -29.96 -18.18 5.48
C ARG A 487 -29.44 -16.74 5.31
N VAL A 488 -29.21 -16.31 4.07
CA VAL A 488 -28.82 -14.91 3.78
C VAL A 488 -29.86 -13.94 4.35
N GLN A 489 -31.15 -14.18 4.11
CA GLN A 489 -32.25 -13.34 4.63
C GLN A 489 -32.32 -13.33 6.15
N GLU A 490 -32.09 -14.47 6.82
CA GLU A 490 -32.04 -14.55 8.28
C GLU A 490 -30.88 -13.70 8.85
N VAL A 491 -29.73 -13.75 8.19
CA VAL A 491 -28.53 -13.01 8.60
C VAL A 491 -28.72 -11.52 8.46
N VAL A 492 -29.18 -11.04 7.30
CA VAL A 492 -29.33 -9.60 7.03
C VAL A 492 -30.61 -9.00 7.63
N GLY A 493 -31.62 -9.82 7.91
CA GLY A 493 -32.94 -9.37 8.37
C GLY A 493 -32.92 -8.35 9.51
N PRO A 494 -32.08 -8.52 10.56
CA PRO A 494 -31.96 -7.54 11.63
C PRO A 494 -31.43 -6.16 11.24
N CYS A 495 -30.79 -6.01 10.07
CA CYS A 495 -30.31 -4.71 9.56
C CYS A 495 -31.40 -3.94 8.80
N LEU A 496 -32.51 -4.60 8.44
CA LEU A 496 -33.55 -4.03 7.57
C LEU A 496 -34.73 -3.41 8.34
N THR A 497 -34.63 -3.37 9.68
CA THR A 497 -35.69 -2.91 10.59
C THR A 497 -35.23 -1.74 11.42
#